data_AF-V4QAX4-F1
#
_entry.id   AF-V4QAX4-F1
#
_cell.length_a   1.000
_cell.length_b   1.000
_cell.length_c   1.000
_cell.angle_alpha   90.00
_cell.angle_beta   90.00
_cell.angle_gamma   90.00
#
_symmetry.space_group_name_H-M   'P 1'
#
loop_
_entity.id
_entity.type
_entity.pdbx_description
1 polymer ?
#
loop_
_entity_poly.entity_id
_entity_poly.type
_entity_poly.pdbx_seq_one_letter_code
_entity_poly.pdbx_strand_id
1 'polypeptide(L)' 'MGAFSIWHLLLIGVAVLLLFGGRNQISNLMGDAAKGIKAFKDGLKDGDDDDTKKKKADEEPKA' A
#
# COMPACT_ATOMS: atom_id res chain seq x y z
N MET A 1 21.61 -13.13 20.12
CA MET A 1 20.18 -12.80 20.22
C MET A 1 19.76 -11.97 19.00
N GLY A 2 19.78 -12.55 17.80
CA GLY A 2 19.50 -11.86 16.52
C GLY A 2 18.22 -12.38 15.89
N ALA A 3 17.12 -12.39 16.66
CA ALA A 3 15.87 -13.05 16.32
C ALA A 3 15.12 -12.44 15.11
N PHE A 4 15.62 -11.34 14.55
CA PHE A 4 15.00 -10.64 13.41
C PHE A 4 15.94 -10.52 12.20
N SER A 5 16.86 -11.48 12.03
CA SER A 5 17.65 -11.54 10.79
C SER A 5 16.71 -11.81 9.62
N ILE A 6 16.91 -11.10 8.50
CA ILE A 6 16.12 -11.20 7.26
C ILE A 6 15.96 -12.65 6.79
N TRP A 7 16.95 -13.50 7.08
CA TRP A 7 16.91 -14.94 6.84
C TRP A 7 15.76 -15.67 7.53
N HIS A 8 15.41 -15.27 8.76
CA HIS A 8 14.31 -15.86 9.52
C HIS A 8 12.95 -15.44 8.96
N LEU A 9 12.80 -14.15 8.62
CA LEU A 9 11.58 -13.63 7.98
C LEU A 9 11.35 -14.28 6.61
N LEU A 10 12.41 -14.53 5.85
CA LEU A 10 12.34 -15.19 4.55
C LEU A 10 11.90 -16.67 4.69
N LEU A 11 12.46 -17.39 5.67
CA LEU A 11 12.04 -18.75 6.03
C LEU A 11 10.57 -18.82 6.47
N ILE A 12 10.14 -17.90 7.33
CA ILE A 12 8.75 -17.82 7.78
C ILE A 12 7.83 -17.46 6.61
N GLY A 13 8.23 -16.52 5.75
CA GLY A 13 7.47 -16.14 4.57
C GLY A 13 7.23 -17.31 3.61
N VAL A 14 8.25 -18.15 3.39
CA VAL A 14 8.12 -19.37 2.58
C VAL A 14 7.21 -20.40 3.26
N ALA A 15 7.36 -20.63 4.56
CA ALA A 15 6.51 -21.55 5.31
C ALA A 15 5.02 -21.13 5.28
N VAL A 16 4.75 -19.84 5.49
CA VAL A 16 3.39 -19.27 5.40
C VAL A 16 2.84 -19.40 3.98
N LEU A 17 3.65 -19.12 2.95
CA LEU A 17 3.23 -19.27 1.55
C LEU A 17 2.83 -20.72 1.20
N LEU A 18 3.56 -21.70 1.74
CA LEU A 18 3.27 -23.13 1.59
C LEU A 18 2.02 -23.56 2.37
N LEU A 19 1.86 -23.14 3.62
CA LEU A 19 0.69 -23.48 4.45
C LEU A 19 -0.61 -22.87 3.92
N PHE A 20 -0.55 -21.62 3.46
CA PHE A 20 -1.71 -20.91 2.93
C PHE A 20 -2.03 -21.30 1.47
N GLY A 21 -1.39 -22.34 0.94
CA GLY A 21 -1.91 -23.09 -0.21
C GLY A 21 -1.92 -22.37 -1.56
N GLY A 22 -1.26 -21.21 -1.68
CA GLY A 22 -1.02 -20.54 -2.97
C GLY A 22 -1.41 -19.05 -3.02
N ARG A 23 -0.84 -18.38 -4.02
CA ARG A 23 -0.90 -16.91 -4.21
C ARG A 23 -2.32 -16.36 -4.41
N ASN A 24 -3.27 -17.19 -4.82
CA ASN A 24 -4.58 -16.74 -5.28
C ASN A 24 -5.47 -16.19 -4.16
N GLN A 25 -5.43 -16.79 -2.97
CA GLN A 25 -6.24 -16.34 -1.84
C GLN A 25 -5.58 -15.17 -1.09
N ILE A 26 -4.26 -15.21 -0.96
CA ILE A 26 -3.47 -14.14 -0.32
C ILE A 26 -3.53 -12.86 -1.17
N SER A 27 -3.44 -12.94 -2.50
CA SER A 27 -3.53 -11.76 -3.38
C SER A 27 -4.89 -11.04 -3.30
N ASN A 28 -6.00 -11.77 -3.15
CA ASN A 28 -7.32 -11.14 -3.01
C ASN A 28 -7.48 -10.44 -1.65
N LEU A 29 -7.07 -11.08 -0.54
CA LEU A 29 -7.09 -10.42 0.78
C LEU A 29 -6.11 -9.24 0.86
N MET A 30 -4.90 -9.42 0.33
CA MET A 30 -3.89 -8.37 0.27
C MET A 30 -4.34 -7.20 -0.62
N GLY A 31 -5.07 -7.47 -1.70
CA GLY A 31 -5.63 -6.45 -2.58
C GLY A 31 -6.71 -5.61 -1.91
N ASP A 32 -7.60 -6.23 -1.14
CA ASP A 32 -8.63 -5.51 -0.37
C ASP A 32 -8.03 -4.71 0.77
N ALA A 33 -7.08 -5.30 1.51
CA ALA A 33 -6.31 -4.59 2.54
C ALA A 33 -5.48 -3.43 1.95
N ALA A 34 -4.87 -3.60 0.78
CA ALA A 34 -4.11 -2.56 0.10
C ALA A 34 -5.01 -1.39 -0.34
N LYS A 35 -6.24 -1.67 -0.80
CA LYS A 35 -7.23 -0.62 -1.11
C LYS A 35 -7.61 0.16 0.16
N GLY A 36 -7.86 -0.52 1.28
CA GLY A 36 -8.16 0.13 2.56
C GLY A 36 -7.01 1.01 3.07
N ILE A 37 -5.78 0.50 3.04
CA ILE A 37 -4.58 1.26 3.44
C ILE A 37 -4.32 2.43 2.47
N LYS A 38 -4.55 2.24 1.16
CA LYS A 38 -4.39 3.30 0.16
C LYS A 38 -5.41 4.42 0.36
N ALA A 39 -6.69 4.08 0.55
CA ALA A 39 -7.72 5.07 0.83
C ALA A 39 -7.46 5.83 2.15
N PHE A 40 -6.95 5.14 3.16
CA PHE A 40 -6.54 5.77 4.42
C PHE A 40 -5.35 6.72 4.24
N LYS A 41 -4.36 6.33 3.44
CA LYS A 41 -3.19 7.16 3.14
C LYS A 41 -3.53 8.34 2.23
N ASP A 42 -4.36 8.14 1.22
CA ASP A 42 -4.89 9.23 0.37
C ASP A 42 -5.72 10.20 1.21
N GLY A 43 -6.58 9.73 2.11
CA GLY A 43 -7.34 10.59 3.03
C GLY A 43 -6.47 11.34 4.04
N LEU A 44 -5.37 10.74 4.53
CA LEU A 44 -4.38 11.46 5.36
C LEU A 44 -3.57 12.48 4.56
N LYS A 45 -3.23 12.15 3.30
CA LYS A 45 -2.53 13.08 2.40
C LYS A 45 -3.44 14.23 1.99
N ASP A 46 -4.72 14.01 1.71
CA ASP A 46 -5.65 15.08 1.33
C ASP A 46 -5.77 16.15 2.44
N GLY A 47 -5.58 15.78 3.70
CA GLY A 47 -5.48 16.72 4.82
C GLY A 47 -4.18 17.53 4.89
N ASP A 48 -3.15 17.18 4.11
CA ASP A 48 -1.82 17.82 4.06
C ASP A 48 -1.50 18.41 2.65
N ASP A 49 -2.17 17.93 1.60
CA ASP A 49 -1.90 18.16 0.16
C ASP A 49 -2.99 19.02 -0.53
N ASP A 50 -4.03 19.49 0.18
CA ASP A 50 -5.05 20.43 -0.34
C ASP A 50 -4.41 21.76 -0.82
N ASP A 51 -3.19 22.08 -0.36
CA ASP A 51 -2.42 23.24 -0.81
C ASP A 51 -1.73 23.05 -2.19
N THR A 52 -1.52 21.82 -2.67
CA THR A 52 -0.66 21.57 -3.85
C THR A 52 -1.41 21.19 -5.12
N LYS A 53 -2.63 20.64 -5.05
CA LYS A 53 -3.33 20.13 -6.25
C LYS A 53 -4.26 21.11 -6.94
N LYS A 54 -4.56 22.27 -6.34
CA LYS A 54 -5.42 23.31 -6.95
C LYS A 54 -4.69 24.26 -7.92
N LYS A 55 -3.34 24.25 -7.96
CA LYS A 55 -2.52 25.16 -8.80
C LYS A 55 -2.20 24.64 -10.22
N LYS A 56 -2.94 23.66 -10.76
CA LYS A 56 -2.69 23.18 -12.13
C LYS A 56 -3.91 23.12 -13.05
N ALA A 57 -4.98 23.81 -12.69
CA ALA A 57 -6.19 23.92 -13.51
C ALA A 57 -6.66 25.37 -13.77
N ASP A 58 -5.94 26.38 -13.29
CA ASP A 58 -6.32 27.80 -13.45
C ASP A 58 -5.11 28.66 -13.90
N GLU A 59 -4.56 28.32 -15.07
CA GLU A 59 -3.75 29.19 -15.95
C GLU A 59 -3.81 28.48 -17.32
N GLU A 60 -4.62 28.82 -18.32
CA GLU A 60 -5.56 29.90 -18.60
C GLU A 60 -6.65 29.30 -19.52
N PRO A 61 -7.94 29.62 -19.35
CA PRO A 61 -8.84 29.75 -20.48
C PRO A 61 -8.84 31.23 -20.93
N LYS A 62 -8.83 31.42 -22.25
CA LYS A 62 -9.51 32.49 -23.01
C LYS A 62 -8.64 33.61 -23.61
N ALA A 63 -8.65 33.61 -24.96
CA ALA A 63 -8.54 34.71 -25.94
C ALA A 63 -7.46 34.49 -27.00
#